data_AF-A0A847SVJ0-F1
#
_entry.id   AF-A0A847SVJ0-F1
#
_cell.length_a   1.000
_cell.length_b   1.000
_cell.length_c   1.000
_cell.angle_alpha   90.00
_cell.angle_beta   90.00
_cell.angle_gamma   90.00
#
_symmetry.space_group_name_H-M   'P 1'
#
loop_
_entity.id
_entity.type
_entity.pdbx_description
1 polymer ?
#
loop_
_entity_poly.entity_id
_entity_poly.type
_entity_poly.pdbx_seq_one_letter_code
_entity_poly.pdbx_strand_id
1 'polypeptide(L)'
;MNKLYIGIVLLYALLMASCGHSSLTAIENIHHRQQLDSLVATLAKSQVRVDSVPVRVLVMHLKGDFTYYGQPVKEMQVEMKEEAIVRISFHTEKGTLEVLNGLESAFGTGLKEGSGPDLSWKTVEKNIIFTVTDYKGTLLTLGSKEKSYITLYFNQPANNKVTNAYTTVPATGTSDNYRLEVDNSECGYRLYVNGFLALTHLRANTLGVTADINAYLQKGSKQTLTIELLPGVDFDGHPRNRLHQESVVTVAVHKWSDQSCFSPVILQFQTPNADTMIQLEPHYYKAIRASRFAGQSSATINQTFETTIQSFDLPAYATATDIRKIPDARERVLAHYRKLQAAYQGKDTQQLANLLFPLEQSRAMAWHLYKPTDGQAQWKNITDLAHITDTVTLAENASLYITPDGRFAKLIVAGKDDPACYIADANKVYPLDYYVSIDKNNESHFVVE
;
A
#
# COMPACT_ATOMS: atom_id res chain seq x y z
N MET A 1 15.80 0.75 13.43
CA MET A 1 15.79 1.83 14.44
C MET A 1 14.35 2.10 14.88
N ASN A 2 13.98 1.89 16.16
CA ASN A 2 12.74 2.42 16.76
C ASN A 2 12.55 3.92 16.42
N LYS A 3 11.29 4.30 16.24
CA LYS A 3 10.84 5.66 15.92
C LYS A 3 11.23 6.68 17.00
N LEU A 4 11.41 6.23 18.24
CA LEU A 4 12.02 6.97 19.34
C LEU A 4 13.43 7.48 18.99
N TYR A 5 14.25 6.64 18.34
CA TYR A 5 15.62 7.00 17.96
C TYR A 5 15.62 8.07 16.89
N ILE A 6 14.72 8.02 15.90
CA ILE A 6 14.67 9.03 14.83
C ILE A 6 14.19 10.38 15.40
N GLY A 7 13.23 10.39 16.32
CA GLY A 7 12.76 11.62 16.96
C GLY A 7 13.83 12.31 17.81
N ILE A 8 14.53 11.55 18.67
CA ILE A 8 15.58 12.11 19.52
C ILE A 8 16.85 12.41 18.71
N VAL A 9 17.16 11.65 17.65
CA VAL A 9 18.24 11.96 16.71
C VAL A 9 17.91 13.18 15.86
N LEU A 10 16.65 13.41 15.44
CA LEU A 10 16.22 14.65 14.80
C LEU A 10 16.29 15.83 15.77
N LEU A 11 15.90 15.63 17.03
CA LEU A 11 16.07 16.61 18.09
C LEU A 11 17.56 16.95 18.25
N TYR A 12 18.43 15.96 18.34
CA TYR A 12 19.89 16.15 18.43
C TYR A 12 20.48 16.78 17.17
N ALA A 13 20.04 16.39 15.98
CA ALA A 13 20.49 16.97 14.71
C ALA A 13 20.03 18.43 14.57
N LEU A 14 18.81 18.78 15.01
CA LEU A 14 18.34 20.16 15.13
C LEU A 14 19.13 20.96 16.17
N LEU A 15 19.54 20.33 17.27
CA LEU A 15 20.39 20.92 18.32
C LEU A 15 21.86 21.05 17.89
N MET A 16 22.36 20.24 16.95
CA MET A 16 23.74 20.25 16.47
C MET A 16 23.93 21.12 15.22
N ALA A 17 22.94 21.15 14.32
CA ALA A 17 22.92 22.06 13.16
C ALA A 17 22.94 23.55 13.58
N SER A 18 22.58 23.84 14.83
CA SER A 18 22.60 25.19 15.41
C SER A 18 23.87 25.57 16.17
N CYS A 19 24.85 24.66 16.31
CA CYS A 19 26.07 24.88 17.09
C CYS A 19 27.39 24.75 16.31
N GLY A 20 27.36 24.48 15.01
CA GLY A 20 28.58 24.42 14.17
C GLY A 20 29.64 23.39 14.63
N HIS A 21 29.27 22.42 15.47
CA HIS A 21 30.20 21.42 16.02
C HIS A 21 30.22 20.14 15.18
N SER A 22 31.43 19.68 14.87
CA SER A 22 31.75 18.58 13.96
C SER A 22 31.85 17.19 14.62
N SER A 23 30.90 16.80 15.48
CA SER A 23 30.89 15.43 16.02
C SER A 23 29.55 14.73 15.87
N LEU A 24 29.20 14.41 14.62
CA LEU A 24 28.14 13.45 14.24
C LEU A 24 28.40 12.03 14.78
N THR A 25 29.61 11.75 15.24
CA THR A 25 30.09 10.43 15.71
C THR A 25 29.36 9.87 16.93
N ALA A 26 28.69 10.69 17.75
CA ALA A 26 27.91 10.21 18.91
C ALA A 26 26.53 9.65 18.52
N ILE A 27 25.96 10.13 17.41
CA ILE A 27 24.63 9.72 16.91
C ILE A 27 24.71 8.38 16.17
N GLU A 28 25.84 8.11 15.51
CA GLU A 28 26.07 6.92 14.68
C GLU A 28 26.12 5.60 15.49
N ASN A 29 26.31 5.66 16.81
CA ASN A 29 26.54 4.49 17.68
C ASN A 29 25.35 4.10 18.59
N ILE A 30 24.14 4.64 18.36
CA ILE A 30 22.95 4.31 19.14
C ILE A 30 22.25 3.10 18.52
N HIS A 31 22.42 1.93 19.12
CA HIS A 31 21.83 0.68 18.65
C HIS A 31 20.68 0.18 19.57
N HIS A 32 20.68 0.56 20.85
CA HIS A 32 19.69 0.08 21.84
C HIS A 32 19.22 1.14 22.86
N ARG A 33 18.10 0.87 23.55
CA ARG A 33 17.37 1.78 24.44
C ARG A 33 18.23 2.35 25.58
N GLN A 34 19.10 1.54 26.18
CA GLN A 34 19.97 1.98 27.28
C GLN A 34 20.96 3.08 26.87
N GLN A 35 21.45 3.05 25.64
CA GLN A 35 22.35 4.09 25.11
C GLN A 35 21.59 5.41 24.89
N LEU A 36 20.34 5.31 24.45
CA LEU A 36 19.44 6.45 24.34
C LEU A 36 19.07 7.03 25.70
N ASP A 37 18.73 6.20 26.68
CA ASP A 37 18.42 6.64 28.05
C ASP A 37 19.64 7.36 28.66
N SER A 38 20.85 6.89 28.35
CA SER A 38 22.12 7.53 28.73
C SER A 38 22.31 8.89 28.05
N LEU A 39 22.02 9.01 26.75
CA LEU A 39 22.07 10.29 26.02
C LEU A 39 21.00 11.27 26.50
N VAL A 40 19.79 10.78 26.73
CA VAL A 40 18.71 11.60 27.31
C VAL A 40 19.11 12.04 28.73
N ALA A 41 19.81 11.20 29.50
CA ALA A 41 20.32 11.57 30.82
C ALA A 41 21.31 12.74 30.78
N THR A 42 22.10 12.89 29.70
CA THR A 42 23.05 14.01 29.55
C THR A 42 22.41 15.35 29.18
N LEU A 43 21.13 15.37 28.79
CA LEU A 43 20.42 16.62 28.50
C LEU A 43 20.10 17.41 29.77
N ALA A 44 20.37 18.71 29.76
CA ALA A 44 19.96 19.62 30.81
C ALA A 44 18.43 19.80 30.79
N LYS A 45 17.74 19.09 31.69
CA LYS A 45 16.27 19.00 31.78
C LYS A 45 15.77 19.75 33.01
N SER A 46 14.78 20.60 32.85
CA SER A 46 14.11 21.28 33.98
C SER A 46 12.86 20.53 34.46
N GLN A 47 12.21 19.78 33.58
CA GLN A 47 11.03 19.00 33.91
C GLN A 47 10.86 17.84 32.93
N VAL A 48 10.51 16.66 33.43
CA VAL A 48 10.16 15.49 32.61
C VAL A 48 8.87 14.91 33.17
N ARG A 49 7.85 14.74 32.31
CA ARG A 49 6.62 14.02 32.65
C ARG A 49 6.62 12.68 31.91
N VAL A 50 6.44 11.60 32.67
CA VAL A 50 6.51 10.22 32.19
C VAL A 50 5.17 9.53 32.48
N ASP A 51 4.65 8.76 31.54
CA ASP A 51 3.46 7.92 31.73
C ASP A 51 3.84 6.51 32.23
N SER A 52 3.02 5.92 33.10
CA SER A 52 3.36 4.80 33.99
C SER A 52 3.30 3.40 33.37
N VAL A 53 3.06 3.26 32.06
CA VAL A 53 3.06 1.95 31.38
C VAL A 53 3.77 2.04 30.02
N PRO A 54 4.63 1.07 29.65
CA PRO A 54 5.99 0.98 30.16
C PRO A 54 6.80 2.23 29.77
N VAL A 55 6.97 3.16 30.71
CA VAL A 55 7.88 4.35 30.67
C VAL A 55 7.99 5.01 29.29
N ARG A 56 6.97 5.80 28.93
CA ARG A 56 7.01 6.70 27.77
C ARG A 56 7.20 8.13 28.29
N VAL A 57 8.25 8.82 27.83
CA VAL A 57 8.41 10.25 28.09
C VAL A 57 7.31 10.97 27.31
N LEU A 58 6.39 11.62 28.01
CA LEU A 58 5.25 12.30 27.41
C LEU A 58 5.61 13.75 27.09
N VAL A 59 6.34 14.41 28.00
CA VAL A 59 6.77 15.80 27.85
C VAL A 59 8.16 15.98 28.47
N MET A 60 9.04 16.66 27.74
CA MET A 60 10.37 17.04 28.22
C MET A 60 10.55 18.56 28.08
N HIS A 61 10.92 19.22 29.17
CA HIS A 61 11.35 20.62 29.18
C HIS A 61 12.89 20.67 29.28
N LEU A 62 13.50 21.30 28.30
CA LEU A 62 14.94 21.46 28.17
C LEU A 62 15.33 22.92 28.44
N LYS A 63 16.45 23.10 29.14
CA LYS A 63 17.12 24.39 29.36
C LYS A 63 18.57 24.26 28.92
N GLY A 64 19.08 25.19 28.12
CA GLY A 64 20.45 25.17 27.62
C GLY A 64 20.69 26.23 26.56
N ASP A 65 21.95 26.40 26.19
CA ASP A 65 22.39 27.36 25.16
C ASP A 65 22.08 26.79 23.76
N PHE A 66 20.82 26.90 23.36
CA PHE A 66 20.37 26.50 22.03
C PHE A 66 20.17 27.72 21.15
N THR A 67 20.40 27.56 19.85
CA THR A 67 19.96 28.56 18.86
C THR A 67 19.04 27.92 17.83
N TYR A 68 18.13 28.71 17.24
CA TYR A 68 17.29 28.32 16.13
C TYR A 68 17.42 29.38 15.03
N TYR A 69 17.99 29.01 13.88
CA TYR A 69 18.36 29.95 12.82
C TYR A 69 19.13 31.18 13.35
N GLY A 70 20.11 30.94 14.21
CA GLY A 70 20.97 31.99 14.79
C GLY A 70 20.34 32.76 15.97
N GLN A 71 19.13 32.43 16.41
CA GLN A 71 18.47 33.09 17.54
C GLN A 71 18.52 32.24 18.82
N PRO A 72 18.96 32.77 19.97
CA PRO A 72 19.03 32.00 21.20
C PRO A 72 17.63 31.60 21.71
N VAL A 73 17.52 30.39 22.26
CA VAL A 73 16.30 29.79 22.79
C VAL A 73 16.38 29.68 24.31
N LYS A 74 15.45 30.29 25.03
CA LYS A 74 15.37 30.26 26.50
C LYS A 74 14.87 28.93 27.04
N GLU A 75 13.83 28.39 26.42
CA GLU A 75 13.14 27.19 26.86
C GLU A 75 12.65 26.39 25.65
N MET A 76 12.80 25.07 25.72
CA MET A 76 12.27 24.16 24.70
C MET A 76 11.44 23.08 25.39
N GLN A 77 10.26 22.82 24.84
CA GLN A 77 9.35 21.77 25.25
C GLN A 77 9.14 20.80 24.09
N VAL A 78 9.33 19.52 24.36
CA VAL A 78 9.07 18.44 23.41
C VAL A 78 7.94 17.60 23.97
N GLU A 79 6.88 17.39 23.19
CA GLU A 79 5.80 16.46 23.50
C GLU A 79 5.89 15.25 22.59
N MET A 80 5.78 14.07 23.20
CA MET A 80 5.84 12.79 22.51
C MET A 80 4.62 11.93 22.84
N LYS A 81 4.12 11.22 21.83
CA LYS A 81 3.05 10.22 21.96
C LYS A 81 3.50 8.95 21.26
N GLU A 82 3.37 7.81 21.92
CA GLU A 82 3.71 6.50 21.35
C GLU A 82 5.12 6.46 20.72
N GLU A 83 6.08 7.08 21.41
CA GLU A 83 7.49 7.15 20.97
C GLU A 83 7.77 8.03 19.74
N ALA A 84 6.80 8.84 19.30
CA ALA A 84 6.96 9.83 18.24
C ALA A 84 6.85 11.26 18.79
N ILE A 85 7.63 12.20 18.24
CA ILE A 85 7.46 13.64 18.52
C ILE A 85 6.17 14.10 17.86
N VAL A 86 5.27 14.68 18.64
CA VAL A 86 3.99 15.24 18.16
C VAL A 86 3.97 16.76 18.24
N ARG A 87 4.76 17.35 19.14
CA ARG A 87 4.90 18.81 19.25
C ARG A 87 6.31 19.18 19.69
N ILE A 88 6.86 20.24 19.10
CA ILE A 88 8.02 20.96 19.65
C ILE A 88 7.61 22.41 19.82
N SER A 89 7.77 22.95 21.03
CA SER A 89 7.57 24.36 21.33
C SER A 89 8.87 24.95 21.86
N PHE A 90 9.26 26.14 21.41
CA PHE A 90 10.45 26.80 21.94
C PHE A 90 10.26 28.32 22.03
N HIS A 91 10.88 28.91 23.07
CA HIS A 91 10.85 30.33 23.36
C HIS A 91 12.16 30.97 22.94
N THR A 92 12.14 31.92 22.00
CA THR A 92 13.35 32.65 21.61
C THR A 92 13.53 33.95 22.42
N GLU A 93 14.78 34.36 22.63
CA GLU A 93 15.09 35.56 23.42
C GLU A 93 14.63 36.85 22.76
N LYS A 94 14.80 36.93 21.44
CA LYS A 94 14.56 38.13 20.64
C LYS A 94 13.18 38.18 19.98
N GLY A 95 12.33 37.21 20.30
CA GLY A 95 10.97 37.16 19.79
C GLY A 95 10.83 36.53 18.41
N THR A 96 9.58 36.25 18.05
CA THR A 96 9.23 35.53 16.82
C THR A 96 9.71 36.29 15.57
N LEU A 97 9.56 37.62 15.54
CA LEU A 97 9.89 38.47 14.39
C LEU A 97 11.34 38.33 13.91
N GLU A 98 12.30 38.20 14.82
CA GLU A 98 13.73 38.11 14.46
C GLU A 98 14.09 36.72 13.91
N VAL A 99 13.38 35.67 14.34
CA VAL A 99 13.45 34.34 13.72
C VAL A 99 12.90 34.38 12.30
N LEU A 100 11.81 35.13 12.07
CA LEU A 100 11.22 35.29 10.73
C LEU A 100 12.17 36.00 9.78
N ASN A 101 12.80 37.09 10.24
CA ASN A 101 13.82 37.80 9.46
C ASN A 101 15.01 36.87 9.11
N GLY A 102 15.41 36.00 10.04
CA GLY A 102 16.45 34.99 9.79
C GLY A 102 16.04 33.98 8.73
N LEU A 103 14.80 33.46 8.80
CA LEU A 103 14.24 32.56 7.80
C LEU A 103 14.12 33.23 6.43
N GLU A 104 13.62 34.47 6.36
CA GLU A 104 13.55 35.21 5.09
C GLU A 104 14.92 35.50 4.50
N SER A 105 15.92 35.77 5.34
CA SER A 105 17.30 35.97 4.87
C SER A 105 17.91 34.67 4.32
N ALA A 106 17.54 33.52 4.88
CA ALA A 106 18.04 32.22 4.47
C ALA A 106 17.31 31.64 3.25
N PHE A 107 16.01 31.94 3.09
CA PHE A 107 15.13 31.27 2.11
C PHE A 107 14.40 32.22 1.15
N GLY A 108 14.58 33.54 1.28
CA GLY A 108 13.90 34.55 0.48
C GLY A 108 12.65 35.12 1.15
N THR A 109 12.14 36.24 0.64
CA THR A 109 10.92 36.93 1.13
C THR A 109 9.65 36.28 0.62
N GLY A 110 8.66 36.10 1.51
CA GLY A 110 7.22 35.93 1.20
C GLY A 110 6.81 34.79 0.24
N LEU A 111 5.94 33.90 0.72
CA LEU A 111 5.11 33.07 -0.17
C LEU A 111 4.38 33.97 -1.19
N LYS A 112 4.63 33.76 -2.49
CA LYS A 112 3.83 34.37 -3.56
C LYS A 112 2.42 33.79 -3.52
N GLU A 113 1.44 34.56 -3.08
CA GLU A 113 0.04 34.35 -3.45
C GLU A 113 -0.37 35.40 -4.49
N GLY A 114 -1.09 34.96 -5.52
CA GLY A 114 -1.48 35.78 -6.65
C GLY A 114 -2.38 36.96 -6.26
N SER A 115 -1.98 38.15 -6.71
CA SER A 115 -2.75 39.41 -6.83
C SER A 115 -3.30 40.04 -5.53
N GLY A 116 -2.47 40.91 -4.90
CA GLY A 116 -2.85 41.85 -3.83
C GLY A 116 -1.60 42.57 -3.28
N PRO A 117 -1.72 43.76 -2.64
CA PRO A 117 -0.57 44.63 -2.38
C PRO A 117 0.44 43.98 -1.42
N ASP A 118 1.72 44.31 -1.57
CA ASP A 118 2.83 43.80 -0.75
C ASP A 118 2.52 43.90 0.75
N LEU A 119 2.22 42.75 1.37
CA LEU A 119 2.02 42.65 2.81
C LEU A 119 3.39 42.62 3.51
N SER A 120 3.87 43.78 3.94
CA SER A 120 5.01 43.88 4.85
C SER A 120 4.72 43.19 6.19
N TRP A 121 5.70 42.48 6.75
CA TRP A 121 5.62 41.81 8.06
C TRP A 121 5.50 42.76 9.26
N LYS A 122 5.66 44.07 9.05
CA LYS A 122 5.84 45.06 10.12
C LYS A 122 4.55 45.67 10.70
N THR A 123 3.38 45.49 10.09
CA THR A 123 2.25 46.43 10.33
C THR A 123 0.92 45.84 10.79
N VAL A 124 0.81 44.55 11.13
CA VAL A 124 -0.45 43.98 11.65
C VAL A 124 -0.16 42.96 12.74
N GLU A 125 -1.01 42.90 13.77
CA GLU A 125 -1.07 41.77 14.70
C GLU A 125 -1.56 40.55 13.90
N LYS A 126 -0.63 39.65 13.54
CA LYS A 126 -0.92 38.54 12.63
C LYS A 126 -0.98 37.24 13.42
N ASN A 127 -2.03 36.46 13.17
CA ASN A 127 -2.07 35.05 13.51
C ASN A 127 -1.22 34.31 12.47
N ILE A 128 0.11 34.31 12.66
CA ILE A 128 1.02 33.77 11.65
C ILE A 128 1.10 32.26 11.81
N ILE A 129 0.59 31.56 10.78
CA ILE A 129 0.75 30.13 10.60
C ILE A 129 1.85 29.92 9.58
N PHE A 130 2.97 29.36 10.00
CA PHE A 130 4.00 28.89 9.08
C PHE A 130 3.71 27.45 8.69
N THR A 131 4.08 27.11 7.48
CA THR A 131 4.13 25.73 7.06
C THR A 131 5.54 25.35 6.65
N VAL A 132 6.18 24.50 7.44
CA VAL A 132 7.50 23.96 7.11
C VAL A 132 7.31 22.52 6.66
N THR A 133 7.72 22.19 5.45
CA THR A 133 7.73 20.80 4.99
C THR A 133 8.94 20.07 5.56
N ASP A 134 8.74 18.87 6.11
CA ASP A 134 9.86 18.02 6.50
C ASP A 134 10.65 17.52 5.26
N TYR A 135 11.75 16.78 5.49
CA TYR A 135 12.57 16.18 4.42
C TYR A 135 11.80 15.13 3.56
N LYS A 136 10.52 14.88 3.88
CA LYS A 136 9.58 14.01 3.17
C LYS A 136 8.37 14.77 2.59
N GLY A 137 8.36 16.11 2.64
CA GLY A 137 7.30 16.95 2.06
C GLY A 137 6.04 17.09 2.92
N THR A 138 6.05 16.69 4.19
CA THR A 138 4.86 16.75 5.06
C THR A 138 4.72 18.13 5.69
N LEU A 139 3.56 18.79 5.49
CA LEU A 139 3.25 20.15 5.98
C LEU A 139 3.18 20.20 7.51
N LEU A 140 4.09 20.94 8.16
CA LEU A 140 4.09 21.24 9.61
C LEU A 140 3.47 22.60 9.86
N THR A 141 2.35 22.66 10.57
CA THR A 141 1.65 23.93 10.89
C THR A 141 2.27 24.57 12.14
N LEU A 142 2.64 25.86 12.10
CA LEU A 142 2.97 26.70 13.26
C LEU A 142 1.72 27.48 13.71
N GLY A 143 1.53 27.73 15.01
CA GLY A 143 0.43 28.56 15.52
C GLY A 143 0.91 29.59 16.54
N SER A 144 0.36 30.81 16.49
CA SER A 144 0.67 31.92 17.41
C SER A 144 -0.28 31.97 18.60
N LYS A 145 0.28 32.18 19.80
CA LYS A 145 -0.42 32.81 20.93
C LYS A 145 0.53 33.73 21.68
N GLU A 146 0.51 35.02 21.31
CA GLU A 146 0.80 36.26 22.08
C GLU A 146 2.10 36.38 22.93
N LYS A 147 2.95 35.36 22.97
CA LYS A 147 4.32 35.42 23.51
C LYS A 147 5.24 34.74 22.51
N SER A 148 6.54 35.01 22.58
CA SER A 148 7.63 34.60 21.68
C SER A 148 7.91 33.09 21.60
N TYR A 149 6.84 32.30 21.49
CA TYR A 149 6.83 30.85 21.39
C TYR A 149 6.53 30.45 19.96
N ILE A 150 7.39 29.60 19.41
CA ILE A 150 7.18 28.92 18.14
C ILE A 150 6.77 27.48 18.47
N THR A 151 5.63 27.03 17.96
CA THR A 151 5.11 25.68 18.21
C THR A 151 4.92 24.91 16.91
N LEU A 152 5.77 23.92 16.65
CA LEU A 152 5.70 22.97 15.55
C LEU A 152 4.79 21.80 15.92
N TYR A 153 3.76 21.58 15.13
CA TYR A 153 2.91 20.39 15.21
C TYR A 153 3.32 19.36 14.16
N PHE A 154 3.55 18.13 14.60
CA PHE A 154 3.86 17.01 13.72
C PHE A 154 2.58 16.20 13.50
N ASN A 155 1.93 16.39 12.35
CA ASN A 155 0.81 15.53 11.95
C ASN A 155 1.33 14.13 11.65
N GLN A 156 1.12 13.20 12.58
CA GLN A 156 1.27 11.78 12.28
C GLN A 156 -0.10 11.19 11.96
N PRO A 157 -0.33 10.65 10.75
CA PRO A 157 -1.47 9.78 10.51
C PRO A 157 -1.21 8.37 11.08
N ALA A 158 -0.55 8.27 12.25
CA ALA A 158 -0.28 6.97 12.90
C ALA A 158 -1.55 6.31 13.46
N ASN A 159 -2.65 7.08 13.59
CA ASN A 159 -3.95 6.60 14.08
C ASN A 159 -5.05 6.68 13.01
N ASN A 160 -4.71 6.54 11.73
CA ASN A 160 -5.75 6.37 10.71
C ASN A 160 -6.23 4.91 10.72
N LYS A 161 -7.49 4.70 10.30
CA LYS A 161 -8.15 3.39 10.32
C LYS A 161 -7.34 2.32 9.57
N VAL A 162 -6.69 2.68 8.45
CA VAL A 162 -5.87 1.79 7.62
C VAL A 162 -4.63 1.30 8.37
N THR A 163 -3.88 2.20 9.03
CA THR A 163 -2.67 1.84 9.80
C THR A 163 -3.00 0.88 10.94
N ASN A 164 -4.17 1.08 11.58
CA ASN A 164 -4.66 0.21 12.65
C ASN A 164 -5.09 -1.17 12.16
N ALA A 165 -5.36 -1.38 10.86
CA ALA A 165 -5.68 -2.71 10.34
C ALA A 165 -4.51 -3.69 10.56
N TYR A 166 -3.29 -3.21 10.34
CA TYR A 166 -2.06 -4.00 10.42
C TYR A 166 -1.73 -4.43 11.85
N THR A 167 -2.08 -3.62 12.86
CA THR A 167 -1.84 -3.99 14.27
C THR A 167 -2.78 -5.08 14.79
N THR A 168 -3.85 -5.41 14.05
CA THR A 168 -4.78 -6.49 14.40
C THR A 168 -4.32 -7.87 13.91
N VAL A 169 -3.30 -7.93 13.05
CA VAL A 169 -2.77 -9.18 12.51
C VAL A 169 -1.88 -9.85 13.55
N PRO A 170 -2.13 -11.11 13.93
CA PRO A 170 -1.26 -11.82 14.86
C PRO A 170 0.16 -11.96 14.29
N ALA A 171 1.18 -11.71 15.10
CA ALA A 171 2.54 -12.04 14.74
C ALA A 171 2.66 -13.57 14.60
N THR A 172 2.90 -14.06 13.39
CA THR A 172 3.08 -15.50 13.12
C THR A 172 4.56 -15.80 12.89
N GLY A 173 5.01 -16.99 13.33
CA GLY A 173 6.42 -17.41 13.23
C GLY A 173 6.83 -17.90 11.84
N THR A 174 5.87 -18.16 10.96
CA THR A 174 6.08 -18.64 9.58
C THR A 174 5.35 -17.72 8.60
N SER A 175 6.10 -16.97 7.80
CA SER A 175 5.61 -16.08 6.75
C SER A 175 5.86 -16.71 5.37
N ASP A 176 5.09 -17.75 5.08
CA ASP A 176 5.16 -18.41 3.78
C ASP A 176 4.30 -17.65 2.76
N ASN A 177 4.94 -17.26 1.66
CA ASN A 177 4.31 -16.61 0.52
C ASN A 177 4.26 -17.56 -0.67
N TYR A 178 3.31 -17.32 -1.57
CA TYR A 178 2.99 -18.21 -2.68
C TYR A 178 2.85 -17.42 -3.96
N ARG A 179 3.41 -17.97 -5.04
CA ARG A 179 3.43 -17.38 -6.37
C ARG A 179 3.13 -18.45 -7.42
N LEU A 180 2.32 -18.10 -8.41
CA LEU A 180 2.18 -18.85 -9.64
C LEU A 180 3.30 -18.46 -10.60
N GLU A 181 3.82 -19.44 -11.32
CA GLU A 181 4.64 -19.27 -12.52
C GLU A 181 3.99 -20.06 -13.66
N VAL A 182 3.82 -19.42 -14.81
CA VAL A 182 3.04 -19.98 -15.91
C VAL A 182 3.79 -19.83 -17.22
N ASP A 183 3.87 -20.94 -17.92
CA ASP A 183 4.29 -21.03 -19.31
C ASP A 183 3.09 -21.48 -20.16
N ASN A 184 2.98 -20.96 -21.37
CA ASN A 184 1.97 -21.40 -22.31
C ASN A 184 2.51 -21.50 -23.73
N SER A 185 1.91 -22.40 -24.51
CA SER A 185 2.18 -22.54 -25.93
C SER A 185 0.87 -22.59 -26.70
N GLU A 186 0.80 -21.82 -27.79
CA GLU A 186 -0.30 -21.86 -28.77
C GLU A 186 -1.73 -21.71 -28.19
N CYS A 187 -1.89 -21.06 -27.03
CA CYS A 187 -3.18 -20.71 -26.42
C CYS A 187 -3.04 -19.46 -25.54
N GLY A 188 -4.17 -18.87 -25.13
CA GLY A 188 -4.24 -18.02 -23.94
C GLY A 188 -4.71 -18.82 -22.73
N TYR A 189 -4.70 -18.20 -21.55
CA TYR A 189 -5.17 -18.83 -20.32
C TYR A 189 -5.74 -17.82 -19.31
N ARG A 190 -6.57 -18.34 -18.40
CA ARG A 190 -6.94 -17.71 -17.13
C ARG A 190 -6.71 -18.68 -15.99
N LEU A 191 -6.11 -18.18 -14.92
CA LEU A 191 -5.90 -18.94 -13.68
C LEU A 191 -6.74 -18.36 -12.57
N TYR A 192 -7.44 -19.24 -11.86
CA TYR A 192 -8.23 -18.89 -10.69
C TYR A 192 -7.71 -19.64 -9.47
N VAL A 193 -7.49 -18.91 -8.37
CA VAL A 193 -7.18 -19.50 -7.06
C VAL A 193 -8.40 -19.33 -6.18
N ASN A 194 -8.97 -20.46 -5.75
CA ASN A 194 -10.23 -20.52 -5.00
C ASN A 194 -11.37 -19.70 -5.62
N GLY A 195 -11.40 -19.63 -6.95
CA GLY A 195 -12.42 -18.89 -7.71
C GLY A 195 -12.12 -17.41 -7.95
N PHE A 196 -11.07 -16.83 -7.35
CA PHE A 196 -10.59 -15.50 -7.71
C PHE A 196 -9.70 -15.57 -8.95
N LEU A 197 -9.97 -14.75 -9.96
CA LEU A 197 -9.09 -14.59 -11.12
C LEU A 197 -7.77 -13.98 -10.67
N ALA A 198 -6.71 -14.79 -10.68
CA ALA A 198 -5.37 -14.40 -10.23
C ALA A 198 -4.48 -13.94 -11.40
N LEU A 199 -4.68 -14.51 -12.60
CA LEU A 199 -3.87 -14.20 -13.76
C LEU A 199 -4.65 -14.45 -15.06
N THR A 200 -4.53 -13.53 -16.02
CA THR A 200 -5.03 -13.69 -17.39
C THR A 200 -3.91 -13.39 -18.37
N HIS A 201 -3.74 -14.23 -19.38
CA HIS A 201 -2.81 -13.98 -20.47
C HIS A 201 -3.35 -14.52 -21.78
N LEU A 202 -3.58 -13.66 -22.78
CA LEU A 202 -4.23 -14.07 -24.03
C LEU A 202 -3.26 -14.39 -25.18
N ARG A 203 -1.96 -14.08 -25.04
CA ARG A 203 -0.99 -14.34 -26.10
C ARG A 203 -0.36 -15.72 -25.96
N ALA A 204 -0.13 -16.38 -27.09
CA ALA A 204 0.61 -17.64 -27.18
C ALA A 204 2.10 -17.48 -26.86
N ASN A 205 2.76 -18.60 -26.54
CA ASN A 205 4.21 -18.75 -26.43
C ASN A 205 4.87 -17.78 -25.44
N THR A 206 4.28 -17.68 -24.24
CA THR A 206 4.82 -16.85 -23.15
C THR A 206 5.41 -17.73 -22.07
N LEU A 207 6.55 -17.29 -21.51
CA LEU A 207 7.29 -18.02 -20.50
C LEU A 207 7.45 -17.18 -19.24
N GLY A 208 7.36 -17.81 -18.08
CA GLY A 208 7.68 -17.23 -16.78
C GLY A 208 6.75 -16.11 -16.34
N VAL A 209 5.48 -16.12 -16.77
CA VAL A 209 4.50 -15.14 -16.26
C VAL A 209 4.19 -15.48 -14.81
N THR A 210 4.38 -14.52 -13.91
CA THR A 210 4.19 -14.75 -12.48
C THR A 210 3.07 -13.92 -11.88
N ALA A 211 2.42 -14.46 -10.85
CA ALA A 211 1.43 -13.75 -10.03
C ALA A 211 1.52 -14.22 -8.57
N ASP A 212 1.62 -13.28 -7.63
CA ASP A 212 1.51 -13.61 -6.20
C ASP A 212 0.05 -13.94 -5.85
N ILE A 213 -0.17 -14.96 -5.01
CA ILE A 213 -1.52 -15.51 -4.78
C ILE A 213 -1.99 -15.52 -3.33
N ASN A 214 -1.18 -14.97 -2.41
CA ASN A 214 -1.50 -14.92 -0.98
C ASN A 214 -2.90 -14.34 -0.70
N ALA A 215 -3.29 -13.28 -1.43
CA ALA A 215 -4.58 -12.61 -1.26
C ALA A 215 -5.79 -13.47 -1.67
N TYR A 216 -5.56 -14.55 -2.43
CA TYR A 216 -6.60 -15.46 -2.94
C TYR A 216 -6.71 -16.76 -2.14
N LEU A 217 -5.81 -16.98 -1.16
CA LEU A 217 -5.83 -18.18 -0.34
C LEU A 217 -6.99 -18.16 0.65
N GLN A 218 -7.59 -19.32 0.89
CA GLN A 218 -8.64 -19.51 1.88
C GLN A 218 -8.08 -20.19 3.14
N LYS A 219 -8.79 -20.02 4.26
CA LYS A 219 -8.47 -20.68 5.53
C LYS A 219 -8.30 -22.19 5.35
N GLY A 220 -7.25 -22.74 5.97
CA GLY A 220 -6.87 -24.15 5.85
C GLY A 220 -5.64 -24.36 4.96
N SER A 221 -5.30 -25.62 4.69
CA SER A 221 -4.13 -25.97 3.87
C SER A 221 -4.49 -26.27 2.42
N LYS A 222 -5.70 -26.75 2.14
CA LYS A 222 -6.08 -27.20 0.80
C LYS A 222 -6.66 -26.04 -0.01
N GLN A 223 -6.03 -25.77 -1.14
CA GLN A 223 -6.41 -24.69 -2.07
C GLN A 223 -6.81 -25.29 -3.42
N THR A 224 -7.67 -24.59 -4.15
CA THR A 224 -8.10 -24.99 -5.51
C THR A 224 -7.48 -24.07 -6.55
N LEU A 225 -6.90 -24.65 -7.59
CA LEU A 225 -6.44 -23.97 -8.79
C LEU A 225 -7.31 -24.39 -9.97
N THR A 226 -7.96 -23.43 -10.62
CA THR A 226 -8.68 -23.66 -11.89
C THR A 226 -7.91 -23.04 -13.04
N ILE A 227 -7.68 -23.82 -14.08
CA ILE A 227 -6.97 -23.44 -15.29
C ILE A 227 -7.98 -23.44 -16.43
N GLU A 228 -8.27 -22.27 -16.99
CA GLU A 228 -9.06 -22.12 -18.21
C GLU A 228 -8.11 -21.87 -19.40
N LEU A 229 -8.15 -22.75 -20.40
CA LEU A 229 -7.49 -22.54 -21.68
C LEU A 229 -8.40 -21.76 -22.62
N LEU A 230 -7.84 -20.75 -23.26
CA LEU A 230 -8.50 -19.90 -24.25
C LEU A 230 -7.78 -20.01 -25.61
N PRO A 231 -8.49 -19.90 -26.74
CA PRO A 231 -7.89 -19.97 -28.07
C PRO A 231 -6.86 -18.85 -28.32
N GLY A 232 -6.95 -17.74 -27.58
CA GLY A 232 -5.92 -16.69 -27.53
C GLY A 232 -5.65 -16.02 -28.87
N VAL A 233 -4.49 -15.36 -28.96
CA VAL A 233 -3.90 -14.88 -30.22
C VAL A 233 -2.67 -15.72 -30.57
N ASP A 234 -2.47 -15.98 -31.86
CA ASP A 234 -1.27 -16.65 -32.36
C ASP A 234 -0.03 -15.76 -32.31
N PHE A 235 1.12 -16.28 -32.78
CA PHE A 235 2.40 -15.57 -32.77
C PHE A 235 2.37 -14.27 -33.57
N ASP A 236 1.58 -14.21 -34.64
CA ASP A 236 1.43 -13.03 -35.50
C ASP A 236 0.36 -12.06 -34.96
N GLY A 237 -0.27 -12.39 -33.81
CA GLY A 237 -1.27 -11.57 -33.15
C GLY A 237 -2.69 -11.77 -33.69
N HIS A 238 -2.92 -12.77 -34.55
CA HIS A 238 -4.25 -13.07 -35.06
C HIS A 238 -5.08 -13.85 -34.03
N PRO A 239 -6.31 -13.42 -33.73
CA PRO A 239 -7.17 -14.10 -32.78
C PRO A 239 -7.62 -15.46 -33.33
N ARG A 240 -7.57 -16.49 -32.48
CA ARG A 240 -8.14 -17.80 -32.78
C ARG A 240 -9.51 -17.92 -32.14
N ASN A 241 -10.39 -18.70 -32.77
CA ASN A 241 -11.71 -19.04 -32.24
C ASN A 241 -11.77 -20.46 -31.61
N ARG A 242 -10.70 -21.23 -31.74
CA ARG A 242 -10.57 -22.61 -31.23
C ARG A 242 -9.14 -22.88 -30.76
N LEU A 243 -9.01 -23.73 -29.75
CA LEU A 243 -7.73 -24.16 -29.21
C LEU A 243 -6.92 -24.89 -30.29
N HIS A 244 -5.65 -24.52 -30.40
CA HIS A 244 -4.70 -25.10 -31.34
C HIS A 244 -4.31 -26.52 -30.91
N GLN A 245 -3.81 -27.31 -31.86
CA GLN A 245 -3.31 -28.66 -31.57
C GLN A 245 -2.08 -28.68 -30.66
N GLU A 246 -1.39 -27.56 -30.50
CA GLU A 246 -0.25 -27.38 -29.58
C GLU A 246 -0.63 -26.60 -28.31
N SER A 247 -1.92 -26.34 -28.07
CA SER A 247 -2.37 -25.59 -26.90
C SER A 247 -2.00 -26.30 -25.59
N VAL A 248 -1.04 -25.74 -24.87
CA VAL A 248 -0.50 -26.28 -23.61
C VAL A 248 -0.30 -25.15 -22.61
N VAL A 249 -0.63 -25.40 -21.34
CA VAL A 249 -0.28 -24.54 -20.21
C VAL A 249 0.46 -25.37 -19.17
N THR A 250 1.59 -24.86 -18.70
CA THR A 250 2.33 -25.39 -17.56
C THR A 250 2.22 -24.39 -16.43
N VAL A 251 1.78 -24.83 -15.26
CA VAL A 251 1.65 -24.00 -14.06
C VAL A 251 2.50 -24.60 -12.95
N ALA A 252 3.34 -23.78 -12.35
CA ALA A 252 4.05 -24.08 -11.12
C ALA A 252 3.55 -23.18 -9.99
N VAL A 253 3.42 -23.72 -8.77
CA VAL A 253 3.20 -22.95 -7.56
C VAL A 253 4.47 -22.99 -6.75
N HIS A 254 5.06 -21.83 -6.51
CA HIS A 254 6.26 -21.63 -5.74
C HIS A 254 5.90 -21.14 -4.35
N LYS A 255 6.48 -21.79 -3.34
CA LYS A 255 6.48 -21.32 -1.96
C LYS A 255 7.77 -20.57 -1.71
N TRP A 256 7.74 -19.44 -1.00
CA TRP A 256 8.94 -18.71 -0.60
C TRP A 256 8.73 -18.04 0.75
N SER A 257 9.82 -17.63 1.40
CA SER A 257 9.77 -16.87 2.66
C SER A 257 10.92 -15.88 2.68
N ASP A 258 10.73 -14.71 3.27
CA ASP A 258 11.80 -13.72 3.47
C ASP A 258 12.99 -14.29 4.28
N GLN A 259 12.78 -15.39 5.01
CA GLN A 259 13.78 -16.05 5.84
C GLN A 259 14.50 -17.21 5.12
N SER A 260 14.14 -17.52 3.87
CA SER A 260 14.66 -18.66 3.12
C SER A 260 15.12 -18.24 1.71
N CYS A 261 16.34 -18.62 1.34
CA CYS A 261 16.81 -18.50 -0.04
C CYS A 261 16.27 -19.59 -0.98
N PHE A 262 15.57 -20.60 -0.42
CA PHE A 262 14.94 -21.67 -1.19
C PHE A 262 13.47 -21.35 -1.46
N SER A 263 13.07 -21.48 -2.72
CA SER A 263 11.68 -21.40 -3.16
C SER A 263 11.22 -22.74 -3.74
N PRO A 264 10.74 -23.68 -2.90
CA PRO A 264 10.31 -24.97 -3.39
C PRO A 264 9.04 -24.86 -4.25
N VAL A 265 8.99 -25.68 -5.30
CA VAL A 265 7.78 -25.90 -6.10
C VAL A 265 6.87 -26.87 -5.37
N ILE A 266 5.68 -26.43 -4.98
CA ILE A 266 4.69 -27.23 -4.23
C ILE A 266 3.61 -27.84 -5.13
N LEU A 267 3.48 -27.33 -6.36
CA LEU A 267 2.68 -27.89 -7.44
C LEU A 267 3.40 -27.64 -8.74
N GLN A 268 3.50 -28.66 -9.60
CA GLN A 268 3.85 -28.49 -11.00
C GLN A 268 2.84 -29.28 -11.82
N PHE A 269 2.12 -28.59 -12.70
CA PHE A 269 1.05 -29.17 -13.50
C PHE A 269 1.21 -28.75 -14.95
N GLN A 270 0.98 -29.68 -15.86
CA GLN A 270 0.91 -29.43 -17.29
C GLN A 270 -0.43 -29.94 -17.82
N THR A 271 -1.09 -29.14 -18.67
CA THR A 271 -2.36 -29.55 -19.29
C THR A 271 -2.18 -30.84 -20.10
N PRO A 272 -3.12 -31.79 -20.02
CA PRO A 272 -2.95 -33.10 -20.65
C PRO A 272 -2.91 -33.02 -22.18
N ASN A 273 -2.01 -33.81 -22.75
CA ASN A 273 -1.99 -34.10 -24.19
C ASN A 273 -2.89 -35.30 -24.52
N ALA A 274 -3.34 -35.39 -25.76
CA ALA A 274 -3.94 -36.58 -26.33
C ALA A 274 -2.89 -37.69 -26.49
N ASP A 275 -3.36 -38.94 -26.60
CA ASP A 275 -2.49 -40.10 -26.86
C ASP A 275 -1.96 -40.14 -28.29
N THR A 276 -2.55 -39.33 -29.19
CA THR A 276 -2.22 -39.29 -30.61
C THR A 276 -1.04 -38.35 -30.89
N MET A 277 -0.06 -38.86 -31.63
CA MET A 277 1.00 -38.06 -32.22
C MET A 277 0.52 -37.47 -33.55
N ILE A 278 0.73 -36.18 -33.77
CA ILE A 278 0.40 -35.50 -35.04
C ILE A 278 1.69 -35.00 -35.68
N GLN A 279 1.80 -35.19 -36.98
CA GLN A 279 2.86 -34.61 -37.80
C GLN A 279 2.40 -33.21 -38.25
N LEU A 280 3.18 -32.18 -37.91
CA LEU A 280 2.80 -30.78 -38.14
C LEU A 280 2.69 -30.43 -39.63
N GLU A 281 3.55 -31.00 -40.47
CA GLU A 281 3.53 -30.82 -41.93
C GLU A 281 3.94 -32.12 -42.63
N PRO A 282 3.51 -32.36 -43.90
CA PRO A 282 3.79 -33.59 -44.65
C PRO A 282 5.28 -33.95 -44.79
N HIS A 283 6.18 -32.97 -44.64
CA HIS A 283 7.63 -33.13 -44.78
C HIS A 283 8.41 -32.90 -43.48
N TYR A 284 7.72 -32.66 -42.36
CA TYR A 284 8.36 -32.44 -41.06
C TYR A 284 8.58 -33.79 -40.35
N TYR A 285 9.82 -34.12 -39.99
CA TYR A 285 10.15 -35.38 -39.30
C TYR A 285 9.75 -35.40 -37.81
N LYS A 286 9.28 -34.27 -37.28
CA LYS A 286 8.90 -34.13 -35.87
C LYS A 286 7.39 -34.31 -35.72
N ALA A 287 7.00 -35.37 -35.00
CA ALA A 287 5.64 -35.52 -34.51
C ALA A 287 5.54 -34.94 -33.09
N ILE A 288 4.42 -34.29 -32.79
CA ILE A 288 4.10 -33.74 -31.46
C ILE A 288 2.92 -34.50 -30.87
N ARG A 289 2.79 -34.54 -29.54
CA ARG A 289 1.52 -34.96 -28.94
C ARG A 289 0.53 -33.80 -29.02
N ALA A 290 -0.64 -34.05 -29.59
CA ALA A 290 -1.67 -33.03 -29.66
C ALA A 290 -2.16 -32.65 -28.27
N SER A 291 -2.62 -31.42 -28.10
CA SER A 291 -3.43 -31.03 -26.96
C SER A 291 -4.70 -31.89 -26.89
N ARG A 292 -5.08 -32.36 -25.70
CA ARG A 292 -6.36 -33.05 -25.48
C ARG A 292 -7.56 -32.15 -25.78
N PHE A 293 -7.37 -30.83 -25.78
CA PHE A 293 -8.41 -29.82 -25.95
C PHE A 293 -8.44 -29.19 -27.35
N ALA A 294 -7.63 -29.70 -28.28
CA ALA A 294 -7.56 -29.19 -29.65
C ALA A 294 -8.96 -29.09 -30.28
N GLY A 295 -9.23 -27.95 -30.94
CA GLY A 295 -10.49 -27.67 -31.63
C GLY A 295 -11.65 -27.22 -30.73
N GLN A 296 -11.52 -27.24 -29.39
CA GLN A 296 -12.53 -26.72 -28.47
C GLN A 296 -12.50 -25.18 -28.42
N SER A 297 -13.62 -24.53 -28.11
CA SER A 297 -13.70 -23.07 -27.96
C SER A 297 -13.05 -22.55 -26.68
N SER A 298 -12.99 -23.39 -25.64
CA SER A 298 -12.27 -23.21 -24.38
C SER A 298 -12.24 -24.55 -23.64
N ALA A 299 -11.39 -24.68 -22.63
CA ALA A 299 -11.36 -25.86 -21.76
C ALA A 299 -11.02 -25.46 -20.33
N THR A 300 -11.59 -26.15 -19.33
CA THR A 300 -11.35 -25.87 -17.92
C THR A 300 -10.87 -27.12 -17.18
N ILE A 301 -9.82 -26.96 -16.37
CA ILE A 301 -9.22 -28.03 -15.57
C ILE A 301 -9.09 -27.55 -14.13
N ASN A 302 -9.40 -28.42 -13.17
CA ASN A 302 -9.22 -28.12 -11.76
C ASN A 302 -8.07 -28.96 -11.19
N GLN A 303 -7.24 -28.32 -10.38
CA GLN A 303 -6.17 -28.91 -9.60
C GLN A 303 -6.28 -28.46 -8.14
N THR A 304 -5.65 -29.19 -7.25
CA THR A 304 -5.55 -28.79 -5.84
C THR A 304 -4.10 -28.81 -5.40
N PHE A 305 -3.73 -27.88 -4.54
CA PHE A 305 -2.41 -27.83 -3.93
C PHE A 305 -2.52 -27.57 -2.43
N GLU A 306 -1.47 -27.92 -1.70
CA GLU A 306 -1.40 -27.76 -0.26
C GLU A 306 -0.44 -26.64 0.12
N THR A 307 -0.92 -25.72 0.94
CA THR A 307 -0.12 -24.67 1.57
C THR A 307 0.12 -25.02 3.04
N THR A 308 1.05 -24.32 3.68
CA THR A 308 1.02 -24.18 5.14
C THR A 308 -0.38 -23.69 5.55
N ILE A 309 -0.88 -24.17 6.69
CA ILE A 309 -2.25 -23.86 7.16
C ILE A 309 -2.43 -22.34 7.21
N GLN A 310 -3.32 -21.84 6.36
CA GLN A 310 -3.73 -20.45 6.39
C GLN A 310 -4.67 -20.27 7.56
N SER A 311 -4.22 -19.49 8.55
CA SER A 311 -4.98 -19.23 9.77
C SER A 311 -6.03 -18.13 9.58
N PHE A 312 -5.92 -17.36 8.50
CA PHE A 312 -6.83 -16.26 8.21
C PHE A 312 -8.06 -16.72 7.44
N ASP A 313 -9.18 -16.11 7.76
CA ASP A 313 -10.39 -16.09 6.93
C ASP A 313 -10.55 -14.63 6.48
N LEU A 314 -10.91 -14.36 5.22
CA LEU A 314 -11.22 -12.97 4.87
C LEU A 314 -12.46 -12.60 5.70
N PRO A 315 -12.43 -11.51 6.50
CA PRO A 315 -13.57 -11.16 7.35
C PRO A 315 -14.90 -11.07 6.57
N ALA A 316 -14.81 -10.70 5.29
CA ALA A 316 -15.94 -10.64 4.37
C ALA A 316 -16.54 -12.01 4.00
N TYR A 317 -15.79 -13.12 4.02
CA TYR A 317 -16.36 -14.45 3.72
C TYR A 317 -17.49 -14.82 4.68
N ALA A 318 -17.37 -14.43 5.96
CA ALA A 318 -18.36 -14.72 7.00
C ALA A 318 -19.66 -13.90 6.85
N THR A 319 -19.60 -12.76 6.18
CA THR A 319 -20.74 -11.81 6.09
C THR A 319 -21.26 -11.61 4.67
N ALA A 320 -20.54 -12.08 3.65
CA ALA A 320 -20.89 -11.92 2.24
C ALA A 320 -22.19 -12.66 1.87
N THR A 321 -23.07 -11.94 1.19
CA THR A 321 -24.28 -12.46 0.57
C THR A 321 -23.96 -12.94 -0.84
N ASP A 322 -24.68 -13.95 -1.33
CA ASP A 322 -24.59 -14.36 -2.74
C ASP A 322 -25.09 -13.22 -3.65
N ILE A 323 -24.14 -12.55 -4.30
CA ILE A 323 -24.35 -11.34 -5.13
C ILE A 323 -25.31 -11.63 -6.28
N ARG A 324 -25.37 -12.88 -6.77
CA ARG A 324 -26.29 -13.29 -7.86
C ARG A 324 -27.75 -13.18 -7.47
N LYS A 325 -28.05 -13.17 -6.16
CA LYS A 325 -29.40 -13.04 -5.62
C LYS A 325 -29.82 -11.60 -5.37
N ILE A 326 -28.92 -10.64 -5.61
CA ILE A 326 -29.16 -9.21 -5.39
C ILE A 326 -29.55 -8.58 -6.74
N PRO A 327 -30.81 -8.16 -6.93
CA PRO A 327 -31.33 -7.73 -8.24
C PRO A 327 -30.64 -6.48 -8.80
N ASP A 328 -30.08 -5.63 -7.92
CA ASP A 328 -29.35 -4.40 -8.26
C ASP A 328 -27.84 -4.49 -7.95
N ALA A 329 -27.29 -5.70 -7.89
CA ALA A 329 -25.88 -5.96 -7.56
C ALA A 329 -24.90 -5.09 -8.35
N ARG A 330 -25.08 -5.02 -9.68
CA ARG A 330 -24.21 -4.25 -10.58
C ARG A 330 -24.19 -2.78 -10.19
N GLU A 331 -25.36 -2.19 -9.96
CA GLU A 331 -25.46 -0.77 -9.63
C GLU A 331 -24.88 -0.46 -8.25
N ARG A 332 -25.01 -1.39 -7.28
CA ARG A 332 -24.37 -1.25 -5.96
C ARG A 332 -22.86 -1.27 -6.05
N VAL A 333 -22.28 -2.24 -6.75
CA VAL A 333 -20.83 -2.34 -6.96
C VAL A 333 -20.33 -1.12 -7.74
N LEU A 334 -21.04 -0.71 -8.80
CA LEU A 334 -20.71 0.49 -9.57
C LEU A 334 -20.75 1.76 -8.72
N ALA A 335 -21.77 1.92 -7.87
CA ALA A 335 -21.85 3.03 -6.93
C ALA A 335 -20.69 3.01 -5.91
N HIS A 336 -20.24 1.83 -5.47
CA HIS A 336 -19.08 1.71 -4.59
C HIS A 336 -17.77 2.15 -5.28
N TYR A 337 -17.56 1.75 -6.53
CA TYR A 337 -16.45 2.22 -7.36
C TYR A 337 -16.52 3.74 -7.64
N ARG A 338 -17.71 4.31 -7.87
CA ARG A 338 -17.89 5.77 -8.01
C ARG A 338 -17.50 6.54 -6.75
N LYS A 339 -17.78 5.98 -5.56
CA LYS A 339 -17.30 6.58 -4.29
C LYS A 339 -15.78 6.58 -4.23
N LEU A 340 -15.13 5.51 -4.67
CA LEU A 340 -13.67 5.42 -4.74
C LEU A 340 -13.09 6.42 -5.75
N GLN A 341 -13.69 6.52 -6.95
CA GLN A 341 -13.33 7.49 -7.98
C GLN A 341 -13.38 8.92 -7.43
N ALA A 342 -14.49 9.30 -6.81
CA ALA A 342 -14.66 10.63 -6.22
C ALA A 342 -13.65 10.90 -5.10
N ALA A 343 -13.33 9.89 -4.28
CA ALA A 343 -12.36 10.02 -3.20
C ALA A 343 -10.94 10.27 -3.72
N TYR A 344 -10.50 9.57 -4.77
CA TYR A 344 -9.21 9.81 -5.41
C TYR A 344 -9.15 11.16 -6.13
N GLN A 345 -10.16 11.50 -6.94
CA GLN A 345 -10.22 12.78 -7.64
C GLN A 345 -10.27 13.99 -6.69
N GLY A 346 -11.04 13.87 -5.61
CA GLY A 346 -11.14 14.88 -4.57
C GLY A 346 -9.98 14.89 -3.58
N LYS A 347 -9.04 13.93 -3.68
CA LYS A 347 -7.94 13.73 -2.73
C LYS A 347 -8.45 13.61 -1.28
N ASP A 348 -9.63 13.03 -1.10
CA ASP A 348 -10.32 12.88 0.18
C ASP A 348 -9.72 11.69 0.96
N THR A 349 -8.71 11.99 1.76
CA THR A 349 -8.00 11.00 2.56
C THR A 349 -8.90 10.29 3.57
N GLN A 350 -9.94 10.96 4.10
CA GLN A 350 -10.85 10.33 5.05
C GLN A 350 -11.74 9.30 4.36
N GLN A 351 -12.27 9.65 3.18
CA GLN A 351 -13.10 8.75 2.40
C GLN A 351 -12.30 7.58 1.83
N LEU A 352 -11.05 7.81 1.39
CA LEU A 352 -10.13 6.74 0.98
C LEU A 352 -9.86 5.76 2.14
N ALA A 353 -9.57 6.28 3.34
CA ALA A 353 -9.37 5.44 4.52
C ALA A 353 -10.61 4.60 4.88
N ASN A 354 -11.80 5.14 4.69
CA ASN A 354 -13.06 4.42 4.95
C ASN A 354 -13.30 3.30 3.92
N LEU A 355 -13.10 3.59 2.63
CA LEU A 355 -13.36 2.65 1.54
C LEU A 355 -12.34 1.52 1.49
N LEU A 356 -11.04 1.83 1.68
CA LEU A 356 -9.95 0.87 1.52
C LEU A 356 -9.60 0.11 2.79
N PHE A 357 -10.14 0.49 3.96
CA PHE A 357 -9.84 -0.21 5.21
C PHE A 357 -10.09 -1.73 5.16
N PRO A 358 -11.25 -2.24 4.67
CA PRO A 358 -11.49 -3.69 4.65
C PRO A 358 -10.53 -4.43 3.71
N LEU A 359 -10.15 -3.79 2.59
CA LEU A 359 -9.17 -4.30 1.64
C LEU A 359 -7.79 -4.39 2.30
N GLU A 360 -7.35 -3.32 2.97
CA GLU A 360 -6.06 -3.26 3.65
C GLU A 360 -5.98 -4.22 4.83
N GLN A 361 -7.08 -4.45 5.56
CA GLN A 361 -7.14 -5.48 6.59
C GLN A 361 -6.93 -6.88 5.99
N SER A 362 -7.60 -7.16 4.88
CA SER A 362 -7.48 -8.43 4.17
C SER A 362 -6.07 -8.65 3.63
N ARG A 363 -5.47 -7.61 3.05
CA ARG A 363 -4.08 -7.62 2.58
C ARG A 363 -3.11 -7.86 3.73
N ALA A 364 -3.25 -7.14 4.84
CA ALA A 364 -2.38 -7.29 6.00
C ALA A 364 -2.39 -8.73 6.54
N MET A 365 -3.57 -9.37 6.59
CA MET A 365 -3.71 -10.77 7.00
C MET A 365 -3.07 -11.74 6.00
N ALA A 366 -3.34 -11.58 4.70
CA ALA A 366 -2.85 -12.46 3.64
C ALA A 366 -1.32 -12.48 3.52
N TRP A 367 -0.69 -11.34 3.82
CA TRP A 367 0.76 -11.14 3.72
C TRP A 367 1.48 -11.17 5.06
N HIS A 368 0.77 -11.50 6.15
CA HIS A 368 1.32 -11.52 7.50
C HIS A 368 1.99 -10.18 7.90
N LEU A 369 1.42 -9.05 7.46
CA LEU A 369 1.92 -7.72 7.74
C LEU A 369 1.32 -7.22 9.05
N TYR A 370 2.10 -7.31 10.13
CA TYR A 370 1.65 -6.96 11.47
C TYR A 370 2.39 -5.75 12.07
N LYS A 371 3.43 -5.23 11.40
CA LYS A 371 4.21 -4.13 11.96
C LYS A 371 3.49 -2.81 11.67
N PRO A 372 3.43 -1.88 12.64
CA PRO A 372 2.90 -0.54 12.41
C PRO A 372 3.61 0.23 11.27
N THR A 373 4.86 -0.12 10.97
CA THR A 373 5.61 0.44 9.84
C THR A 373 5.05 0.02 8.48
N ASP A 374 4.49 -1.18 8.38
CA ASP A 374 3.93 -1.72 7.13
C ASP A 374 2.64 -0.98 6.80
N GLY A 375 1.75 -0.82 7.79
CA GLY A 375 0.53 -0.02 7.64
C GLY A 375 0.80 1.45 7.30
N GLN A 376 1.87 2.04 7.84
CA GLN A 376 2.28 3.41 7.48
C GLN A 376 2.80 3.50 6.04
N ALA A 377 3.57 2.52 5.57
CA ALA A 377 4.05 2.49 4.19
C ALA A 377 2.88 2.36 3.21
N GLN A 378 1.91 1.49 3.52
CA GLN A 378 0.73 1.30 2.67
C GLN A 378 -0.19 2.52 2.68
N TRP A 379 -0.40 3.13 3.85
CA TRP A 379 -1.13 4.38 3.92
C TRP A 379 -0.46 5.49 3.09
N LYS A 380 0.88 5.58 3.16
CA LYS A 380 1.64 6.52 2.32
C LYS A 380 1.42 6.25 0.83
N ASN A 381 1.49 5.00 0.38
CA ASN A 381 1.27 4.63 -1.03
C ASN A 381 -0.12 5.07 -1.51
N ILE A 382 -1.16 4.85 -0.70
CA ILE A 382 -2.53 5.28 -1.02
C ILE A 382 -2.60 6.80 -1.16
N THR A 383 -2.04 7.54 -0.21
CA THR A 383 -2.08 9.02 -0.22
C THR A 383 -1.20 9.62 -1.31
N ASP A 384 -0.05 9.03 -1.61
CA ASP A 384 0.83 9.44 -2.69
C ASP A 384 0.12 9.24 -4.04
N LEU A 385 -0.50 8.07 -4.24
CA LEU A 385 -1.28 7.76 -5.44
C LEU A 385 -2.42 8.77 -5.61
N ALA A 386 -3.15 9.10 -4.55
CA ALA A 386 -4.18 10.14 -4.60
C ALA A 386 -3.62 11.53 -4.92
N HIS A 387 -2.42 11.85 -4.42
CA HIS A 387 -1.79 13.14 -4.68
C HIS A 387 -1.39 13.32 -6.13
N ILE A 388 -0.81 12.29 -6.75
CA ILE A 388 -0.36 12.27 -8.15
C ILE A 388 -1.48 11.97 -9.15
N THR A 389 -2.67 11.59 -8.67
CA THR A 389 -3.82 11.32 -9.53
C THR A 389 -4.22 12.57 -10.29
N ASP A 390 -4.11 12.51 -11.61
CA ASP A 390 -4.65 13.54 -12.51
C ASP A 390 -6.08 13.18 -12.91
N THR A 391 -6.30 11.91 -13.27
CA THR A 391 -7.61 11.42 -13.69
C THR A 391 -7.91 10.05 -13.10
N VAL A 392 -9.20 9.79 -12.90
CA VAL A 392 -9.71 8.47 -12.53
C VAL A 392 -10.83 8.12 -13.49
N THR A 393 -10.62 7.06 -14.26
CA THR A 393 -11.54 6.61 -15.31
C THR A 393 -12.28 5.37 -14.84
N LEU A 394 -13.60 5.40 -14.97
CA LEU A 394 -14.47 4.25 -14.76
C LEU A 394 -15.22 3.98 -16.07
N ALA A 395 -15.07 2.77 -16.61
CA ALA A 395 -15.64 2.40 -17.90
C ALA A 395 -17.18 2.46 -17.88
N GLU A 396 -17.77 3.12 -18.88
CA GLU A 396 -19.22 3.27 -19.00
C GLU A 396 -19.92 1.91 -19.27
N ASN A 397 -19.24 1.04 -20.02
CA ASN A 397 -19.70 -0.30 -20.35
C ASN A 397 -19.23 -1.35 -19.32
N ALA A 398 -19.09 -1.00 -18.05
CA ALA A 398 -18.66 -1.96 -17.02
C ALA A 398 -19.68 -3.10 -16.81
N SER A 399 -19.17 -4.32 -16.63
CA SER A 399 -19.93 -5.54 -16.28
C SER A 399 -19.36 -6.19 -15.02
N LEU A 400 -20.17 -7.01 -14.35
CA LEU A 400 -19.70 -7.77 -13.19
C LEU A 400 -19.02 -9.07 -13.64
N TYR A 401 -17.81 -9.28 -13.16
CA TYR A 401 -17.26 -10.61 -12.99
C TYR A 401 -17.60 -11.09 -11.58
N ILE A 402 -18.31 -12.21 -11.44
CA ILE A 402 -18.72 -12.79 -10.15
C ILE A 402 -17.95 -14.09 -9.93
N THR A 403 -17.38 -14.27 -8.74
CA THR A 403 -16.72 -15.53 -8.37
C THR A 403 -17.70 -16.72 -8.44
N PRO A 404 -17.24 -17.95 -8.71
CA PRO A 404 -18.13 -19.11 -8.86
C PRO A 404 -19.05 -19.37 -7.65
N ASP A 405 -18.58 -19.07 -6.45
CA ASP A 405 -19.34 -19.19 -5.21
C ASP A 405 -20.40 -18.08 -5.02
N GLY A 406 -20.38 -17.05 -5.87
CA GLY A 406 -21.30 -15.93 -5.87
C GLY A 406 -21.01 -14.85 -4.83
N ARG A 407 -19.97 -14.99 -4.00
CA ARG A 407 -19.76 -14.10 -2.83
C ARG A 407 -19.03 -12.80 -3.14
N PHE A 408 -18.24 -12.78 -4.20
CA PHE A 408 -17.44 -11.62 -4.59
C PHE A 408 -17.66 -11.26 -6.04
N ALA A 409 -17.54 -9.98 -6.34
CA ALA A 409 -17.59 -9.51 -7.71
C ALA A 409 -16.63 -8.34 -7.93
N LYS A 410 -16.12 -8.19 -9.14
CA LYS A 410 -15.35 -7.02 -9.57
C LYS A 410 -15.94 -6.44 -10.85
N LEU A 411 -15.59 -5.18 -11.14
CA LEU A 411 -15.99 -4.56 -12.40
C LEU A 411 -14.91 -4.78 -13.45
N ILE A 412 -15.33 -5.33 -14.58
CA ILE A 412 -14.52 -5.48 -15.79
C ILE A 412 -15.18 -4.74 -16.95
N VAL A 413 -14.41 -4.37 -17.96
CA VAL A 413 -14.96 -3.77 -19.20
C VAL A 413 -15.79 -4.84 -19.93
N ALA A 414 -17.03 -4.54 -20.34
CA ALA A 414 -17.86 -5.55 -21.01
C ALA A 414 -17.17 -6.14 -22.25
N GLY A 415 -17.12 -7.48 -22.32
CA GLY A 415 -16.47 -8.22 -23.40
C GLY A 415 -14.95 -8.26 -23.30
N LYS A 416 -14.34 -7.75 -22.22
CA LYS A 416 -12.90 -7.81 -21.94
C LYS A 416 -12.68 -8.21 -20.47
N ASP A 417 -11.51 -8.76 -20.16
CA ASP A 417 -11.13 -9.06 -18.77
C ASP A 417 -10.36 -7.91 -18.12
N ASP A 418 -10.29 -6.77 -18.79
CA ASP A 418 -9.63 -5.57 -18.31
C ASP A 418 -10.38 -4.98 -17.11
N PRO A 419 -9.67 -4.52 -16.06
CA PRO A 419 -10.27 -3.76 -14.97
C PRO A 419 -11.15 -2.62 -15.50
N ALA A 420 -12.31 -2.37 -14.91
CA ALA A 420 -13.16 -1.28 -15.35
C ALA A 420 -12.71 0.10 -14.82
N CYS A 421 -11.81 0.14 -13.83
CA CYS A 421 -11.43 1.35 -13.13
C CYS A 421 -9.91 1.53 -13.13
N TYR A 422 -9.45 2.73 -13.47
CA TYR A 422 -8.04 3.09 -13.53
C TYR A 422 -7.79 4.47 -12.95
N ILE A 423 -6.66 4.62 -12.28
CA ILE A 423 -6.05 5.91 -11.95
C ILE A 423 -4.97 6.19 -13.00
N ALA A 424 -4.87 7.43 -13.47
CA ALA A 424 -3.76 7.85 -14.31
C ALA A 424 -3.11 9.12 -13.76
N ASP A 425 -1.78 9.15 -13.85
CA ASP A 425 -0.96 10.35 -13.77
C ASP A 425 -0.37 10.67 -15.16
N ALA A 426 0.43 11.73 -15.24
CA ALA A 426 1.09 12.16 -16.48
C ALA A 426 1.94 11.09 -17.20
N ASN A 427 2.38 10.03 -16.49
CA ASN A 427 3.36 9.05 -16.97
C ASN A 427 2.84 7.60 -16.94
N LYS A 428 1.85 7.28 -16.10
CA LYS A 428 1.47 5.91 -15.77
C LYS A 428 -0.01 5.74 -15.48
N VAL A 429 -0.51 4.54 -15.83
CA VAL A 429 -1.86 4.06 -15.51
C VAL A 429 -1.77 2.96 -14.45
N TYR A 430 -2.64 3.03 -13.46
CA TYR A 430 -2.74 2.13 -12.33
C TYR A 430 -4.13 1.49 -12.31
N PRO A 431 -4.26 0.16 -12.54
CA PRO A 431 -5.55 -0.52 -12.44
C PRO A 431 -6.03 -0.57 -10.98
N LEU A 432 -7.32 -0.34 -10.78
CA LEU A 432 -8.00 -0.58 -9.50
C LEU A 432 -8.86 -1.85 -9.62
N ASP A 433 -8.21 -3.02 -9.58
CA ASP A 433 -8.83 -4.33 -9.87
C ASP A 433 -9.40 -5.01 -8.61
N TYR A 434 -10.29 -4.32 -7.89
CA TYR A 434 -10.73 -4.79 -6.57
C TYR A 434 -11.99 -5.65 -6.60
N TYR A 435 -11.95 -6.80 -5.93
CA TYR A 435 -13.16 -7.55 -5.59
C TYR A 435 -13.93 -6.86 -4.47
N VAL A 436 -15.25 -6.87 -4.64
CA VAL A 436 -16.24 -6.30 -3.74
C VAL A 436 -17.11 -7.44 -3.21
N SER A 437 -17.35 -7.43 -1.90
CA SER A 437 -18.42 -8.21 -1.26
C SER A 437 -19.59 -7.30 -0.92
N ILE A 438 -20.81 -7.85 -0.91
CA ILE A 438 -22.00 -7.18 -0.34
C ILE A 438 -22.43 -7.96 0.89
N ASP A 439 -22.43 -7.31 2.05
CA ASP A 439 -22.79 -7.96 3.30
C ASP A 439 -24.31 -8.09 3.49
N LYS A 440 -24.72 -8.76 4.57
CA LYS A 440 -26.14 -8.94 4.94
C LYS A 440 -26.91 -7.65 5.21
N ASN A 441 -26.22 -6.53 5.44
CA ASN A 441 -26.82 -5.20 5.62
C ASN A 441 -26.89 -4.43 4.28
N ASN A 442 -26.57 -5.09 3.17
CA ASN A 442 -26.45 -4.51 1.83
C ASN A 442 -25.35 -3.45 1.69
N GLU A 443 -24.32 -3.49 2.54
CA GLU A 443 -23.15 -2.63 2.41
C GLU A 443 -22.08 -3.30 1.54
N SER A 444 -21.51 -2.52 0.62
CA SER A 444 -20.42 -2.96 -0.26
C SER A 444 -19.07 -2.66 0.37
N HIS A 445 -18.14 -3.61 0.26
CA HIS A 445 -16.78 -3.49 0.81
C HIS A 445 -15.76 -4.00 -0.21
N PHE A 446 -14.69 -3.24 -0.47
CA PHE A 446 -13.50 -3.75 -1.18
C PHE A 446 -12.73 -4.71 -0.27
N VAL A 447 -12.37 -5.90 -0.77
CA VAL A 447 -11.90 -7.00 0.10
C VAL A 447 -10.70 -7.75 -0.43
N VAL A 448 -10.50 -7.80 -1.74
CA VAL A 448 -9.34 -8.46 -2.37
C VAL A 448 -8.91 -7.61 -3.57
N GLU A 449 -7.59 -7.51 -3.78
CA GLU A 449 -6.97 -6.92 -4.98
C GLU A 449 -6.48 -8.02 -5.92
#